data_AF-A0A0L0VDI0-F1
#
_entry.id   AF-A0A0L0VDI0-F1
#
_cell.length_a   1.000
_cell.length_b   1.000
_cell.length_c   1.000
_cell.angle_alpha   90.00
_cell.angle_beta   90.00
_cell.angle_gamma   90.00
#
_symmetry.space_group_name_H-M   'P 1'
#
loop_
_entity.id
_entity.type
_entity.pdbx_description
1 polymer ?
#
loop_
_entity_poly.entity_id
_entity_poly.type
_entity_poly.pdbx_seq_one_letter_code
_entity_poly.pdbx_strand_id
1 'polypeptide(L)'
;MADLESSDDLEIYQSSSSVESGSSINSWTSEELRTRELVVTTGSTLRLLDKLISKFKNLDMTNSDPIKDLPQEIVDKKNEELIDLETNILPSYKLKLRSLHDTLGLQNDSRVQPKTNLESTYRALLDLHKTWDILYDRIETTAWDPPSEVTQDHHYGQAKFFRTDLLAHDHWKLSSPDTSELLSYYKTYIRSWQQSVHRPAIKSKSQLTYTNGQTIITQTDHCLKLVDKMIHSFQLSDLDLLQLQWISNRPTLEKLIKTLTQKAHIKSVNQFGESIILMIGLAGKIIPLLKLIRTLMTKISNPYDKSRFGLSLSPVLSSYTLQRLEEPVGSISSDLELLIEFVSHPIDRNVELTNHQINEIRSLIINQISEELNNFLIILALNLIPSDCQPVHHSLQLNYQDWILTWKSAWDLALSNVLDTVSQLAEIAQIRI
;
A
#
# COMPACT_ATOMS: atom_id res chain seq x y z
N MET A 1 32.75 69.61 -31.38
CA MET A 1 34.09 69.09 -31.74
C MET A 1 33.90 67.67 -32.19
N ALA A 2 34.01 67.50 -33.53
CA ALA A 2 34.17 66.29 -34.36
C ALA A 2 33.21 65.10 -34.13
N ASP A 3 32.24 64.78 -35.01
CA ASP A 3 32.34 64.21 -36.39
C ASP A 3 32.61 62.68 -36.33
N LEU A 4 31.88 61.73 -36.94
CA LEU A 4 31.20 61.64 -38.24
C LEU A 4 30.16 60.47 -38.31
N GLU A 5 29.22 60.60 -39.26
CA GLU A 5 28.57 59.59 -40.15
C GLU A 5 27.76 58.42 -39.53
N SER A 6 26.44 58.30 -39.71
CA SER A 6 25.58 58.19 -40.92
C SER A 6 25.48 56.78 -41.52
N SER A 7 24.31 56.18 -41.26
CA SER A 7 23.41 55.38 -42.12
C SER A 7 23.83 54.06 -42.78
N ASP A 8 22.81 53.19 -42.76
CA ASP A 8 22.38 52.21 -43.76
C ASP A 8 22.89 50.74 -43.71
N ASP A 9 21.88 49.91 -43.44
CA ASP A 9 21.41 48.79 -44.27
C ASP A 9 22.10 47.42 -44.28
N LEU A 10 21.19 46.44 -44.40
CA LEU A 10 21.32 45.11 -44.99
C LEU A 10 21.88 43.97 -44.11
N GLU A 11 20.92 43.21 -43.58
CA GLU A 11 20.60 41.83 -43.98
C GLU A 11 21.73 40.79 -44.13
N ILE A 12 21.43 39.62 -43.53
CA ILE A 12 21.95 38.28 -43.79
C ILE A 12 23.28 37.93 -43.11
N TYR A 13 23.20 37.14 -42.03
CA TYR A 13 23.89 35.85 -41.99
C TYR A 13 23.09 34.84 -41.16
N GLN A 14 22.62 33.80 -41.86
CA GLN A 14 22.04 32.58 -41.30
C GLN A 14 23.10 31.82 -40.49
N SER A 15 22.70 31.25 -39.35
CA SER A 15 23.21 29.95 -38.87
C SER A 15 22.28 29.34 -37.83
N SER A 16 21.48 28.39 -38.31
CA SER A 16 21.04 27.13 -37.71
C SER A 16 21.23 26.91 -36.20
N SER A 17 20.12 26.67 -35.50
CA SER A 17 19.99 25.46 -34.68
C SER A 17 18.51 25.09 -34.53
N SER A 18 18.04 24.25 -35.44
CA SER A 18 16.82 23.47 -35.28
C SER A 18 17.08 22.37 -34.26
N VAL A 19 16.37 22.39 -33.14
CA VAL A 19 16.14 21.17 -32.34
C VAL A 19 14.63 21.08 -32.15
N GLU A 20 13.98 20.47 -33.15
CA GLU A 20 12.65 19.92 -33.01
C GLU A 20 12.71 18.86 -31.91
N SER A 21 12.26 19.24 -30.71
CA SER A 21 11.92 18.28 -29.65
C SER A 21 10.57 17.65 -30.01
N GLY A 22 10.60 16.74 -30.97
CA GLY A 22 9.49 15.84 -31.26
C GLY A 22 9.60 14.59 -30.38
N SER A 23 9.05 14.62 -29.17
CA SER A 23 8.83 13.41 -28.38
C SER A 23 7.71 12.58 -29.01
N SER A 24 8.03 11.81 -30.04
CA SER A 24 7.16 10.73 -30.50
C SER A 24 7.49 9.46 -29.71
N ILE A 25 7.09 9.44 -28.45
CA ILE A 25 6.93 8.22 -27.65
C ILE A 25 5.43 8.06 -27.47
N ASN A 26 4.70 7.78 -28.55
CA ASN A 26 3.30 7.35 -28.53
C ASN A 26 2.90 6.98 -29.95
N SER A 27 3.32 5.79 -30.40
CA SER A 27 2.69 5.13 -31.54
C SER A 27 3.12 3.67 -31.55
N TRP A 28 2.31 2.82 -30.91
CA TRP A 28 2.16 1.46 -31.43
C TRP A 28 1.33 1.59 -32.69
N THR A 29 1.96 1.64 -33.87
CA THR A 29 1.18 1.35 -35.08
C THR A 29 0.78 -0.11 -34.98
N SER A 30 -0.53 -0.35 -35.03
CA SER A 30 -1.14 -1.69 -35.06
C SER A 30 -0.65 -2.56 -36.24
N GLU A 31 0.23 -2.03 -37.08
CA GLU A 31 0.85 -2.65 -38.25
C GLU A 31 2.08 -3.51 -37.95
N GLU A 32 2.82 -3.32 -36.85
CA GLU A 32 3.91 -4.26 -36.49
C GLU A 32 3.38 -5.62 -35.98
N LEU A 33 2.10 -5.67 -35.61
CA LEU A 33 1.40 -6.85 -35.09
C LEU A 33 0.66 -7.67 -36.17
N ARG A 34 0.70 -7.26 -37.44
CA ARG A 34 0.07 -8.00 -38.53
C ARG A 34 1.12 -8.71 -39.41
N THR A 35 1.04 -10.04 -39.40
CA THR A 35 1.39 -10.94 -40.51
C THR A 35 2.87 -11.05 -40.93
N ARG A 36 3.76 -11.33 -39.98
CA ARG A 36 4.91 -12.21 -40.25
C ARG A 36 4.93 -13.27 -39.18
N GLU A 37 5.17 -14.54 -39.56
CA GLU A 37 5.49 -15.61 -38.60
C GLU A 37 6.75 -15.19 -37.83
N LEU A 38 6.54 -14.49 -36.72
CA LEU A 38 7.59 -14.08 -35.82
C LEU A 38 8.05 -15.37 -35.16
N VAL A 39 9.21 -15.89 -35.60
CA VAL A 39 9.83 -17.03 -34.94
C VAL A 39 10.08 -16.64 -33.49
N VAL A 40 9.26 -17.14 -32.57
CA VAL A 40 9.43 -16.85 -31.14
C VAL A 40 10.68 -17.56 -30.68
N THR A 41 11.65 -16.77 -30.24
CA THR A 41 12.90 -17.24 -29.66
C THR A 41 12.94 -16.89 -28.19
N THR A 42 13.84 -17.52 -27.45
CA THR A 42 14.14 -17.06 -26.09
C THR A 42 14.56 -15.59 -26.09
N GLY A 43 15.32 -15.15 -27.10
CA GLY A 43 15.74 -13.77 -27.26
C GLY A 43 14.57 -12.80 -27.43
N SER A 44 13.58 -13.11 -28.28
CA SER A 44 12.40 -12.25 -28.47
C SER A 44 11.53 -12.20 -27.22
N THR A 45 11.39 -13.32 -26.51
CA THR A 45 10.63 -13.39 -25.25
C THR A 45 11.29 -12.57 -24.14
N LEU A 46 12.62 -12.66 -23.99
CA LEU A 46 13.35 -11.86 -23.01
C LEU A 46 13.29 -10.36 -23.33
N ARG A 47 13.36 -9.97 -24.61
CA ARG A 47 13.18 -8.57 -25.03
C ARG A 47 11.78 -8.04 -24.73
N LEU A 48 10.73 -8.85 -24.94
CA LEU A 48 9.36 -8.48 -24.58
C LEU A 48 9.24 -8.27 -23.06
N LEU A 49 9.78 -9.20 -22.26
CA LEU A 49 9.81 -9.06 -20.80
C LEU A 49 10.54 -7.79 -20.35
N ASP A 50 11.69 -7.46 -20.96
CA ASP A 50 12.42 -6.24 -20.65
C ASP A 50 11.60 -4.98 -20.92
N LYS A 51 10.92 -4.92 -22.07
CA LYS A 51 10.01 -3.81 -22.41
C LYS A 51 8.86 -3.70 -21.42
N LEU A 52 8.21 -4.82 -21.08
CA LEU A 52 7.11 -4.81 -20.12
C LEU A 52 7.59 -4.38 -18.74
N ILE A 53 8.67 -4.95 -18.21
CA ILE A 53 9.25 -4.56 -16.92
C ILE A 53 9.55 -3.05 -16.88
N SER A 54 10.14 -2.48 -17.94
CA SER A 54 10.37 -1.04 -18.00
C SER A 54 9.07 -0.24 -18.01
N LYS A 55 8.04 -0.70 -18.73
CA LYS A 55 6.74 -0.02 -18.78
C LYS A 55 6.11 0.00 -17.39
N PHE A 56 6.03 -1.15 -16.71
CA PHE A 56 5.45 -1.26 -15.36
C PHE A 56 6.19 -0.45 -14.29
N LYS A 57 7.51 -0.26 -14.43
CA LYS A 57 8.32 0.53 -13.49
C LYS A 57 8.22 2.04 -13.68
N ASN A 58 7.92 2.49 -14.90
CA ASN A 58 7.91 3.91 -15.27
C ASN A 58 6.49 4.48 -15.33
N LEU A 59 5.52 3.87 -14.63
CA LEU A 59 4.17 4.42 -14.53
C LEU A 59 4.21 5.57 -13.51
N ASP A 60 4.19 6.79 -14.04
CA ASP A 60 3.97 7.97 -13.22
C ASP A 60 2.49 8.05 -12.84
N MET A 61 2.22 8.18 -11.55
CA MET A 61 0.93 8.63 -11.06
C MET A 61 0.83 10.11 -11.40
N THR A 62 0.26 10.46 -12.54
CA THR A 62 -0.09 11.85 -12.80
C THR A 62 -1.21 12.22 -11.85
N ASN A 63 -0.92 13.09 -10.89
CA ASN A 63 -1.96 13.75 -10.12
C ASN A 63 -2.71 14.66 -11.10
N SER A 64 -3.90 14.25 -11.55
CA SER A 64 -4.77 15.15 -12.30
C SER A 64 -5.23 16.27 -11.39
N ASP A 65 -5.39 17.46 -11.96
CA ASP A 65 -6.03 18.56 -11.24
C ASP A 65 -7.49 18.18 -10.93
N PRO A 66 -7.97 18.46 -9.71
CA PRO A 66 -9.33 18.12 -9.32
C PRO A 66 -10.36 18.83 -10.20
N ILE A 67 -11.39 18.09 -10.63
CA ILE A 67 -12.45 18.63 -11.48
C ILE A 67 -13.44 19.42 -10.62
N LYS A 68 -13.53 20.73 -10.89
CA LYS A 68 -14.48 21.63 -10.23
C LYS A 68 -15.88 21.38 -10.76
N ASP A 69 -16.84 21.22 -9.84
CA ASP A 69 -18.26 20.95 -10.12
C ASP A 69 -18.47 19.73 -11.02
N LEU A 70 -18.16 18.53 -10.51
CA LEU A 70 -18.34 17.28 -11.24
C LEU A 70 -19.85 17.04 -11.52
N PRO A 71 -20.33 17.13 -12.78
CA PRO A 71 -21.73 16.96 -13.10
C PRO A 71 -22.20 15.53 -12.78
N GLN A 72 -23.46 15.38 -12.38
CA GLN A 72 -24.04 14.07 -12.05
C GLN A 72 -23.91 13.07 -13.22
N GLU A 73 -24.01 13.52 -14.47
CA GLU A 73 -23.81 12.68 -15.66
C GLU A 73 -22.40 12.06 -15.71
N ILE A 74 -21.37 12.80 -15.28
CA ILE A 74 -19.99 12.28 -15.22
C ILE A 74 -19.87 11.26 -14.07
N VAL A 75 -20.52 11.52 -12.94
CA VAL A 75 -20.56 10.58 -11.79
C VAL A 75 -21.26 9.28 -12.18
N ASP A 76 -22.38 9.36 -12.88
CA ASP A 76 -23.15 8.19 -13.35
C ASP A 76 -22.32 7.38 -14.34
N LYS A 77 -21.69 8.05 -15.31
CA LYS A 77 -20.75 7.42 -16.26
C LYS A 77 -19.59 6.73 -15.53
N LYS A 78 -18.98 7.38 -14.54
CA LYS A 78 -17.90 6.77 -13.74
C LYS A 78 -18.39 5.53 -12.99
N ASN A 79 -19.59 5.56 -12.41
CA ASN A 79 -20.16 4.39 -11.75
C ASN A 79 -20.40 3.23 -12.73
N GLU A 80 -20.88 3.49 -13.94
CA GLU A 80 -21.02 2.46 -14.99
C GLU A 80 -19.65 1.87 -15.39
N GLU A 81 -18.63 2.71 -15.55
CA GLU A 81 -17.27 2.28 -15.85
C GLU A 81 -16.63 1.45 -14.73
N LEU A 82 -16.93 1.77 -13.46
CA LEU A 82 -16.50 1.00 -12.30
C LEU A 82 -17.19 -0.38 -12.24
N ILE A 83 -18.45 -0.49 -12.69
CA ILE A 83 -19.13 -1.78 -12.82
C ILE A 83 -18.45 -2.64 -13.91
N ASP A 84 -18.09 -2.05 -15.05
CA ASP A 84 -17.32 -2.76 -16.10
C ASP A 84 -15.94 -3.21 -15.60
N LEU A 85 -15.30 -2.38 -14.77
CA LEU A 85 -14.03 -2.70 -14.13
C LEU A 85 -14.15 -3.92 -13.20
N GLU A 86 -15.18 -3.96 -12.35
CA GLU A 86 -15.49 -5.09 -11.46
C GLU A 86 -15.83 -6.37 -12.25
N THR A 87 -16.72 -6.26 -13.22
CA THR A 87 -17.38 -7.44 -13.83
C THR A 87 -16.60 -8.03 -15.01
N ASN A 88 -15.84 -7.21 -15.74
CA ASN A 88 -15.20 -7.63 -16.98
C ASN A 88 -13.68 -7.46 -16.95
N ILE A 89 -13.17 -6.25 -16.66
CA ILE A 89 -11.75 -5.92 -16.87
C ILE A 89 -10.85 -6.63 -15.85
N LEU A 90 -11.13 -6.51 -14.55
CA LEU A 90 -10.33 -7.17 -13.50
C LEU A 90 -10.38 -8.71 -13.61
N PRO A 91 -11.56 -9.34 -13.81
CA PRO A 91 -11.63 -10.77 -14.07
C PRO A 91 -10.86 -11.21 -15.32
N SER A 92 -10.91 -10.43 -16.41
CA SER A 92 -10.14 -10.71 -17.62
C SER A 92 -8.64 -10.66 -17.35
N TYR A 93 -8.15 -9.61 -16.65
CA TYR A 93 -6.75 -9.48 -16.27
C TYR A 93 -6.29 -10.68 -15.41
N LYS A 94 -7.10 -11.07 -14.42
CA LYS A 94 -6.88 -12.25 -13.59
C LYS A 94 -6.73 -13.53 -14.42
N LEU A 95 -7.60 -13.73 -15.41
CA LEU A 95 -7.55 -14.89 -16.30
C LEU A 95 -6.28 -14.89 -17.17
N LYS A 96 -5.83 -13.72 -17.64
CA LYS A 96 -4.59 -13.60 -18.41
C LYS A 96 -3.35 -13.88 -17.55
N LEU A 97 -3.32 -13.42 -16.29
CA LEU A 97 -2.27 -13.78 -15.34
C LEU A 97 -2.19 -15.30 -15.10
N ARG A 98 -3.34 -15.97 -14.88
CA ARG A 98 -3.39 -17.43 -14.72
C ARG A 98 -2.92 -18.15 -15.98
N SER A 99 -3.39 -17.71 -17.14
CA SER A 99 -3.00 -18.30 -18.42
C SER A 99 -1.49 -18.22 -18.64
N LEU A 100 -0.87 -17.07 -18.32
CA LEU A 100 0.58 -16.88 -18.40
C LEU A 100 1.35 -17.78 -17.42
N HIS A 101 0.82 -18.03 -16.23
CA HIS A 101 1.38 -19.00 -15.30
C HIS A 101 1.34 -20.42 -15.88
N ASP A 102 0.20 -20.81 -16.45
CA ASP A 102 -0.01 -22.17 -16.94
C ASP A 102 0.90 -22.50 -18.15
N THR A 103 1.30 -21.51 -18.96
CA THR A 103 2.19 -21.74 -20.12
C THR A 103 3.59 -22.22 -19.74
N LEU A 104 4.02 -21.99 -18.50
CA LEU A 104 5.33 -22.42 -18.01
C LEU A 104 5.37 -23.92 -17.71
N GLY A 105 4.22 -24.57 -17.46
CA GLY A 105 4.14 -25.99 -17.13
C GLY A 105 4.96 -26.36 -15.90
N LEU A 106 4.99 -25.47 -14.90
CA LEU A 106 5.76 -25.63 -13.66
C LEU A 106 5.34 -26.90 -12.91
N GLN A 107 6.28 -27.52 -12.21
CA GLN A 107 6.10 -28.80 -11.53
C GLN A 107 6.42 -28.65 -10.03
N ASN A 108 5.74 -29.44 -9.20
CA ASN A 108 5.99 -29.50 -7.75
C ASN A 108 7.11 -30.49 -7.38
N ASP A 109 7.59 -31.30 -8.34
CA ASP A 109 8.71 -32.22 -8.14
C ASP A 109 9.97 -31.67 -8.83
N SER A 110 11.04 -31.45 -8.05
CA SER A 110 12.32 -30.93 -8.55
C SER A 110 13.05 -31.85 -9.52
N ARG A 111 12.61 -33.12 -9.62
CA ARG A 111 13.18 -34.12 -10.53
C ARG A 111 12.55 -34.06 -11.92
N VAL A 112 11.39 -33.42 -12.07
CA VAL A 112 10.66 -33.35 -13.34
C VAL A 112 10.98 -32.04 -14.03
N GLN A 113 11.45 -32.10 -15.28
CA GLN A 113 11.69 -30.88 -16.05
C GLN A 113 10.35 -30.24 -16.46
N PRO A 114 10.19 -28.92 -16.26
CA PRO A 114 8.98 -28.21 -16.65
C PRO A 114 8.82 -28.18 -18.17
N LYS A 115 7.58 -28.35 -18.63
CA LYS A 115 7.22 -28.37 -20.07
C LYS A 115 6.86 -26.96 -20.55
N THR A 116 7.80 -26.03 -20.40
CA THR A 116 7.59 -24.64 -20.78
C THR A 116 7.41 -24.50 -22.29
N ASN A 117 6.30 -23.87 -22.69
CA ASN A 117 6.01 -23.54 -24.09
C ASN A 117 6.32 -22.06 -24.33
N LEU A 118 7.46 -21.77 -24.99
CA LEU A 118 7.89 -20.40 -25.25
C LEU A 118 6.91 -19.62 -26.13
N GLU A 119 6.35 -20.24 -27.17
CA GLU A 119 5.39 -19.60 -28.06
C GLU A 119 4.13 -19.18 -27.30
N SER A 120 3.60 -20.10 -26.48
CA SER A 120 2.42 -19.82 -25.66
C SER A 120 2.73 -18.76 -24.59
N THR A 121 3.91 -18.81 -23.98
CA THR A 121 4.36 -17.81 -22.99
C THR A 121 4.47 -16.42 -23.64
N TYR A 122 5.04 -16.33 -24.84
CA TYR A 122 5.15 -15.08 -25.58
C TYR A 122 3.78 -14.48 -25.90
N ARG A 123 2.84 -15.30 -26.38
CA ARG A 123 1.45 -14.86 -26.66
C ARG A 123 0.72 -14.45 -25.38
N ALA A 124 0.87 -15.21 -24.29
CA ALA A 124 0.27 -14.87 -23.01
C ALA A 124 0.80 -13.56 -22.42
N LEU A 125 2.09 -13.24 -22.63
CA LEU A 125 2.67 -11.94 -22.27
C LEU A 125 2.05 -10.79 -23.06
N LEU A 126 1.84 -10.96 -24.37
CA LEU A 126 1.16 -9.95 -25.20
C LEU A 126 -0.30 -9.75 -24.79
N ASP A 127 -1.01 -10.84 -24.48
CA ASP A 127 -2.38 -10.78 -24.00
C ASP A 127 -2.46 -10.07 -22.64
N LEU A 128 -1.58 -10.41 -21.70
CA LEU A 128 -1.49 -9.75 -20.40
C LEU A 128 -1.23 -8.25 -20.57
N HIS A 129 -0.33 -7.88 -21.48
CA HIS A 129 -0.02 -6.48 -21.77
C HIS A 129 -1.23 -5.72 -22.31
N LYS A 130 -1.97 -6.30 -23.25
CA LYS A 130 -3.18 -5.65 -23.79
C LYS A 130 -4.24 -5.44 -22.72
N THR A 131 -4.49 -6.46 -21.91
CA THR A 131 -5.46 -6.35 -20.83
C THR A 131 -5.01 -5.40 -19.74
N TRP A 132 -3.70 -5.29 -19.50
CA TRP A 132 -3.12 -4.28 -18.63
C TRP A 132 -3.39 -2.86 -19.14
N ASP A 133 -3.15 -2.60 -20.42
CA ASP A 133 -3.35 -1.26 -20.98
C ASP A 133 -4.83 -0.82 -20.88
N ILE A 134 -5.76 -1.75 -21.06
CA ILE A 134 -7.20 -1.50 -20.84
C ILE A 134 -7.50 -1.23 -19.36
N LEU A 135 -6.89 -1.99 -18.44
CA LEU A 135 -7.05 -1.79 -17.00
C LEU A 135 -6.52 -0.43 -16.55
N TYR A 136 -5.33 -0.07 -17.01
CA TYR A 136 -4.67 1.20 -16.70
C TYR A 136 -5.51 2.37 -17.19
N ASP A 137 -5.92 2.37 -18.47
CA ASP A 137 -6.75 3.42 -19.07
C ASP A 137 -8.08 3.59 -18.33
N ARG A 138 -8.73 2.47 -17.96
CA ARG A 138 -9.98 2.53 -17.18
C ARG A 138 -9.79 3.12 -15.79
N ILE A 139 -8.69 2.81 -15.12
CA ILE A 139 -8.39 3.35 -13.78
C ILE A 139 -8.01 4.82 -13.87
N GLU A 140 -7.27 5.21 -14.91
CA GLU A 140 -6.97 6.60 -15.20
C GLU A 140 -8.24 7.44 -15.34
N THR A 141 -9.19 7.01 -16.17
CA THR A 141 -10.43 7.77 -16.40
C THR A 141 -11.37 7.79 -15.21
N THR A 142 -11.39 6.73 -14.40
CA THR A 142 -12.33 6.61 -13.29
C THR A 142 -11.78 7.17 -11.98
N ALA A 143 -10.51 6.92 -11.68
CA ALA A 143 -9.92 7.10 -10.35
C ALA A 143 -8.96 8.28 -10.21
N TRP A 144 -8.27 8.72 -11.27
CA TRP A 144 -7.27 9.79 -11.14
C TRP A 144 -7.82 11.19 -11.27
N ASP A 145 -9.09 11.34 -11.65
CA ASP A 145 -9.79 12.63 -11.68
C ASP A 145 -10.70 12.79 -10.44
N PRO A 146 -10.17 13.26 -9.29
CA PRO A 146 -10.98 13.45 -8.09
C PRO A 146 -11.96 14.61 -8.27
N PRO A 147 -13.16 14.53 -7.66
CA PRO A 147 -14.02 15.71 -7.54
C PRO A 147 -13.36 16.77 -6.66
N SER A 148 -13.49 18.05 -7.00
CA SER A 148 -12.89 19.15 -6.21
C SER A 148 -13.43 19.26 -4.78
N GLU A 149 -14.64 18.75 -4.50
CA GLU A 149 -15.26 18.84 -3.18
C GLU A 149 -15.48 17.45 -2.57
N VAL A 150 -14.39 16.83 -2.10
CA VAL A 150 -14.40 15.54 -1.36
C VAL A 150 -15.23 15.58 -0.07
N THR A 151 -15.72 16.74 0.33
CA THR A 151 -16.65 16.96 1.45
C THR A 151 -18.12 16.79 1.03
N GLN A 152 -18.43 16.84 -0.27
CA GLN A 152 -19.80 16.80 -0.81
C GLN A 152 -20.12 15.57 -1.66
N ASP A 153 -19.19 14.63 -1.81
CA ASP A 153 -19.34 13.43 -2.66
C ASP A 153 -20.13 12.27 -2.02
N HIS A 154 -20.90 12.54 -0.96
CA HIS A 154 -21.63 11.53 -0.18
C HIS A 154 -22.63 10.72 -1.03
N HIS A 155 -23.11 11.27 -2.14
CA HIS A 155 -24.04 10.62 -3.07
C HIS A 155 -23.37 9.87 -4.24
N TYR A 156 -22.03 9.88 -4.36
CA TYR A 156 -21.35 9.40 -5.58
C TYR A 156 -21.21 7.88 -5.68
N GLY A 157 -21.67 7.13 -4.68
CA GLY A 157 -21.68 5.66 -4.72
C GLY A 157 -20.25 5.08 -4.80
N GLN A 158 -19.95 4.32 -5.86
CA GLN A 158 -18.63 3.73 -6.09
C GLN A 158 -17.61 4.78 -6.56
N ALA A 159 -18.07 5.86 -7.18
CA ALA A 159 -17.23 6.95 -7.68
C ALA A 159 -16.80 7.96 -6.60
N LYS A 160 -17.07 7.69 -5.31
CA LYS A 160 -16.51 8.46 -4.19
C LYS A 160 -14.99 8.47 -4.27
N PHE A 161 -14.39 9.64 -3.99
CA PHE A 161 -12.94 9.79 -4.03
C PHE A 161 -12.23 8.76 -3.15
N PHE A 162 -12.73 8.52 -1.93
CA PHE A 162 -12.18 7.52 -1.02
C PHE A 162 -12.06 6.12 -1.65
N ARG A 163 -13.08 5.69 -2.39
CA ARG A 163 -13.09 4.34 -3.00
C ARG A 163 -12.18 4.28 -4.22
N THR A 164 -12.19 5.32 -5.03
CA THR A 164 -11.33 5.41 -6.21
C THR A 164 -9.86 5.59 -5.86
N ASP A 165 -9.55 6.29 -4.77
CA ASP A 165 -8.19 6.45 -4.24
C ASP A 165 -7.63 5.12 -3.73
N LEU A 166 -8.44 4.36 -2.96
CA LEU A 166 -8.09 2.98 -2.57
C LEU A 166 -7.83 2.07 -3.77
N LEU A 167 -8.67 2.16 -4.80
CA LEU A 167 -8.51 1.41 -6.04
C LEU A 167 -7.23 1.81 -6.78
N ALA A 168 -6.94 3.11 -6.87
CA ALA A 168 -5.72 3.64 -7.49
C ALA A 168 -4.47 3.14 -6.74
N HIS A 169 -4.49 3.14 -5.40
CA HIS A 169 -3.41 2.61 -4.59
C HIS A 169 -3.19 1.10 -4.80
N ASP A 170 -4.27 0.29 -4.77
CA ASP A 170 -4.18 -1.15 -5.01
C ASP A 170 -3.70 -1.46 -6.45
N HIS A 171 -4.11 -0.66 -7.43
CA HIS A 171 -3.61 -0.75 -8.81
C HIS A 171 -2.13 -0.37 -8.91
N TRP A 172 -1.69 0.71 -8.26
CA TRP A 172 -0.28 1.10 -8.24
C TRP A 172 0.58 -0.03 -7.65
N LYS A 173 0.12 -0.64 -6.55
CA LYS A 173 0.78 -1.79 -5.94
C LYS A 173 0.83 -3.00 -6.88
N LEU A 174 -0.26 -3.29 -7.57
CA LEU A 174 -0.29 -4.35 -8.59
C LEU A 174 0.69 -4.05 -9.73
N SER A 175 0.81 -2.78 -10.13
CA SER A 175 1.64 -2.30 -11.24
C SER A 175 3.13 -2.38 -10.93
N SER A 176 3.58 -1.55 -9.98
CA SER A 176 4.97 -1.12 -9.86
C SER A 176 5.81 -2.15 -9.11
N PRO A 177 5.48 -2.57 -7.88
CA PRO A 177 6.20 -3.66 -7.23
C PRO A 177 5.80 -5.03 -7.78
N ASP A 178 4.52 -5.41 -7.76
CA ASP A 178 4.17 -6.83 -7.79
C ASP A 178 4.28 -7.47 -9.18
N THR A 179 3.68 -6.85 -10.21
CA THR A 179 3.73 -7.39 -11.59
C THR A 179 5.11 -7.20 -12.20
N SER A 180 5.78 -6.08 -11.96
CA SER A 180 7.14 -5.87 -12.49
C SER A 180 8.16 -6.85 -11.88
N GLU A 181 8.01 -7.18 -10.59
CA GLU A 181 8.81 -8.20 -9.92
C GLU A 181 8.48 -9.60 -10.47
N LEU A 182 7.20 -9.92 -10.63
CA LEU A 182 6.76 -11.17 -11.25
C LEU A 182 7.40 -11.37 -12.63
N LEU A 183 7.31 -10.38 -13.51
CA LEU A 183 7.92 -10.45 -14.85
C LEU A 183 9.45 -10.58 -14.79
N SER A 184 10.09 -10.01 -13.77
CA SER A 184 11.53 -10.19 -13.51
C SER A 184 11.87 -11.64 -13.11
N TYR A 185 10.99 -12.30 -12.35
CA TYR A 185 11.11 -13.75 -12.08
C TYR A 185 10.90 -14.60 -13.32
N TYR A 186 9.93 -14.26 -14.19
CA TYR A 186 9.76 -14.91 -15.50
C TYR A 186 11.04 -14.82 -16.35
N LYS A 187 11.65 -13.64 -16.41
CA LYS A 187 12.92 -13.42 -17.12
C LYS A 187 14.04 -14.31 -16.58
N THR A 188 14.16 -14.39 -15.26
CA THR A 188 15.17 -15.21 -14.58
C THR A 188 14.93 -16.70 -14.80
N TYR A 189 13.66 -17.13 -14.72
CA TYR A 189 13.24 -18.49 -15.00
C TYR A 189 13.57 -18.90 -16.43
N ILE A 190 13.14 -18.14 -17.45
CA ILE A 190 13.37 -18.47 -18.86
C ILE A 190 14.85 -18.63 -19.18
N ARG A 191 15.72 -17.77 -18.61
CA ARG A 191 17.18 -17.90 -18.73
C ARG A 191 17.68 -19.22 -18.13
N SER A 192 17.24 -19.54 -16.92
CA SER A 192 17.63 -20.78 -16.24
C SER A 192 17.14 -22.03 -16.99
N TRP A 193 15.88 -22.02 -17.45
CA TRP A 193 15.25 -23.09 -18.21
C TRP A 193 15.97 -23.32 -19.54
N GLN A 194 16.31 -22.26 -20.27
CA GLN A 194 17.09 -22.40 -21.49
C GLN A 194 18.44 -23.09 -21.19
N GLN A 195 19.13 -22.70 -20.12
CA GLN A 195 20.39 -23.33 -19.73
C GLN A 195 20.24 -24.79 -19.27
N SER A 196 19.13 -25.16 -18.63
CA SER A 196 18.86 -26.53 -18.19
C SER A 196 18.54 -27.46 -19.36
N VAL A 197 17.82 -26.96 -20.37
CA VAL A 197 17.54 -27.71 -21.62
C VAL A 197 18.82 -27.94 -22.42
N HIS A 198 19.71 -26.95 -22.50
CA HIS A 198 20.97 -27.10 -23.26
C HIS A 198 22.04 -27.91 -22.52
N ARG A 199 21.99 -28.00 -21.18
CA ARG A 199 22.96 -28.76 -20.36
C ARG A 199 22.26 -29.56 -19.24
N PRO A 200 21.46 -30.58 -19.59
CA PRO A 200 20.62 -31.30 -18.64
C PRO A 200 21.40 -32.14 -17.61
N ALA A 201 22.67 -32.48 -17.87
CA ALA A 201 23.52 -33.25 -16.96
C ALA A 201 23.94 -32.47 -15.69
N ILE A 202 23.76 -31.16 -15.65
CA ILE A 202 24.20 -30.32 -14.53
C ILE A 202 23.05 -30.14 -13.53
N LYS A 203 23.06 -30.93 -12.45
CA LYS A 203 22.02 -30.91 -11.39
C LYS A 203 21.78 -29.52 -10.78
N SER A 204 22.81 -28.68 -10.68
CA SER A 204 22.65 -27.33 -10.14
C SER A 204 21.78 -26.43 -11.04
N LYS A 205 21.74 -26.67 -12.35
CA LYS A 205 20.92 -25.89 -13.29
C LYS A 205 19.45 -26.28 -13.22
N SER A 206 19.13 -27.57 -13.13
CA SER A 206 17.76 -28.03 -12.95
C SER A 206 17.19 -27.57 -11.60
N GLN A 207 18.01 -27.60 -10.55
CA GLN A 207 17.61 -27.11 -9.23
C GLN A 207 17.32 -25.60 -9.25
N LEU A 208 18.15 -24.80 -9.93
CA LEU A 208 17.92 -23.36 -10.07
C LEU A 208 16.63 -23.06 -10.84
N THR A 209 16.36 -23.76 -11.94
CA THR A 209 15.10 -23.63 -12.69
C THR A 209 13.89 -23.99 -11.84
N TYR A 210 13.98 -25.05 -11.03
CA TYR A 210 12.92 -25.42 -10.09
C TYR A 210 12.67 -24.33 -9.04
N THR A 211 13.72 -23.84 -8.37
CA THR A 211 13.60 -22.78 -7.36
C THR A 211 12.98 -21.52 -7.96
N ASN A 212 13.43 -21.09 -9.14
CA ASN A 212 12.85 -19.94 -9.83
C ASN A 212 11.36 -20.16 -10.17
N GLY A 213 10.98 -21.39 -10.55
CA GLY A 213 9.59 -21.76 -10.78
C GLY A 213 8.73 -21.63 -9.51
N GLN A 214 9.24 -22.09 -8.36
CA GLN A 214 8.52 -21.97 -7.08
C GLN A 214 8.34 -20.50 -6.65
N THR A 215 9.32 -19.64 -6.94
CA THR A 215 9.18 -18.20 -6.74
C THR A 215 8.08 -17.61 -7.62
N ILE A 216 7.99 -18.01 -8.90
CA ILE A 216 6.91 -17.59 -9.80
C ILE A 216 5.54 -18.01 -9.24
N ILE A 217 5.37 -19.27 -8.81
CA ILE A 217 4.10 -19.74 -8.22
C ILE A 217 3.67 -18.83 -7.07
N THR A 218 4.59 -18.58 -6.14
CA THR A 218 4.32 -17.75 -4.94
C THR A 218 3.92 -16.33 -5.33
N GLN A 219 4.64 -15.73 -6.30
CA GLN A 219 4.39 -14.35 -6.72
C GLN A 219 3.14 -14.21 -7.60
N THR A 220 2.84 -15.20 -8.44
CA THR A 220 1.57 -15.26 -9.18
C THR A 220 0.40 -15.34 -8.21
N ASP A 221 0.47 -16.21 -7.20
CA ASP A 221 -0.57 -16.31 -6.16
C ASP A 221 -0.76 -14.99 -5.41
N HIS A 222 0.34 -14.26 -5.15
CA HIS A 222 0.27 -12.93 -4.55
C HIS A 222 -0.50 -11.93 -5.42
N CYS A 223 -0.13 -11.81 -6.71
CA CYS A 223 -0.79 -10.91 -7.65
C CYS A 223 -2.28 -11.26 -7.82
N LEU A 224 -2.60 -12.56 -7.92
CA LEU A 224 -4.00 -13.02 -8.04
C LEU A 224 -4.84 -12.66 -6.81
N LYS A 225 -4.27 -12.78 -5.60
CA LYS A 225 -4.94 -12.36 -4.37
C LYS A 225 -5.16 -10.86 -4.32
N LEU A 226 -4.24 -10.06 -4.85
CA LEU A 226 -4.41 -8.61 -4.95
C LEU A 226 -5.53 -8.24 -5.93
N VAL A 227 -5.60 -8.89 -7.10
CA VAL A 227 -6.71 -8.70 -8.03
C VAL A 227 -8.05 -9.13 -7.41
N ASP A 228 -8.06 -10.24 -6.65
CA ASP A 228 -9.25 -10.66 -5.90
C ASP A 228 -9.67 -9.66 -4.84
N LYS A 229 -8.71 -9.06 -4.13
CA LYS A 229 -8.97 -7.97 -3.20
C LYS A 229 -9.63 -6.78 -3.92
N MET A 230 -9.08 -6.34 -5.05
CA MET A 230 -9.65 -5.24 -5.83
C MET A 230 -11.09 -5.52 -6.24
N ILE A 231 -11.38 -6.70 -6.82
CA ILE A 231 -12.74 -7.10 -7.20
C ILE A 231 -13.67 -7.09 -5.97
N HIS A 232 -13.22 -7.67 -4.85
CA HIS A 232 -14.03 -7.74 -3.65
C HIS A 232 -14.35 -6.34 -3.06
N SER A 233 -13.43 -5.38 -3.16
CA SER A 233 -13.61 -4.01 -2.65
C SER A 233 -14.83 -3.27 -3.24
N PHE A 234 -15.22 -3.58 -4.49
CA PHE A 234 -16.43 -3.02 -5.11
C PHE A 234 -17.70 -3.45 -4.38
N GLN A 235 -17.70 -4.64 -3.79
CA GLN A 235 -18.86 -5.26 -3.15
C GLN A 235 -19.03 -4.86 -1.68
N LEU A 236 -18.00 -4.24 -1.10
CA LEU A 236 -17.96 -3.88 0.31
C LEU A 236 -18.65 -2.54 0.57
N SER A 237 -19.11 -2.34 1.81
CA SER A 237 -19.51 -1.01 2.26
C SER A 237 -18.28 -0.16 2.61
N ASP A 238 -18.43 1.17 2.68
CA ASP A 238 -17.37 2.09 3.11
C ASP A 238 -16.81 1.68 4.50
N LEU A 239 -17.69 1.23 5.41
CA LEU A 239 -17.27 0.71 6.72
C LEU A 239 -16.45 -0.57 6.60
N ASP A 240 -16.88 -1.52 5.77
CA ASP A 240 -16.16 -2.79 5.62
C ASP A 240 -14.78 -2.57 5.00
N LEU A 241 -14.64 -1.62 4.07
CA LEU A 241 -13.35 -1.18 3.53
C LEU A 241 -12.44 -0.61 4.62
N LEU A 242 -12.95 0.32 5.44
CA LEU A 242 -12.21 0.88 6.58
C LEU A 242 -11.77 -0.22 7.56
N GLN A 243 -12.66 -1.16 7.88
CA GLN A 243 -12.35 -2.26 8.81
C GLN A 243 -11.23 -3.16 8.30
N LEU A 244 -11.16 -3.41 6.99
CA LEU A 244 -10.04 -4.14 6.38
C LEU A 244 -8.73 -3.37 6.55
N GLN A 245 -8.73 -2.06 6.31
CA GLN A 245 -7.55 -1.21 6.50
C GLN A 245 -7.10 -1.20 7.96
N TRP A 246 -8.03 -1.07 8.91
CA TRP A 246 -7.72 -1.09 10.34
C TRP A 246 -7.10 -2.41 10.81
N ILE A 247 -7.52 -3.55 10.26
CA ILE A 247 -6.95 -4.87 10.59
C ILE A 247 -5.57 -5.06 9.97
N SER A 248 -5.29 -4.43 8.82
CA SER A 248 -4.05 -4.64 8.07
C SER A 248 -2.78 -4.37 8.88
N ASN A 249 -2.83 -3.47 9.86
CA ASN A 249 -1.71 -3.10 10.73
C ASN A 249 -1.48 -4.04 11.92
N ARG A 250 -2.35 -5.05 12.11
CA ARG A 250 -2.21 -6.01 13.21
C ARG A 250 -0.84 -6.73 13.24
N PRO A 251 -0.30 -7.25 12.12
CA PRO A 251 1.00 -7.93 12.14
C PRO A 251 2.13 -7.00 12.60
N THR A 252 2.08 -5.73 12.22
CA THR A 252 3.02 -4.69 12.66
C THR A 252 2.94 -4.52 14.17
N LEU A 253 1.74 -4.31 14.72
CA LEU A 253 1.54 -4.18 16.17
C LEU A 253 2.04 -5.42 16.95
N GLU A 254 1.82 -6.63 16.44
CA GLU A 254 2.32 -7.87 17.08
C GLU A 254 3.85 -7.93 17.09
N LYS A 255 4.48 -7.57 15.97
CA LYS A 255 5.95 -7.48 15.87
C LYS A 255 6.49 -6.47 16.88
N LEU A 256 5.88 -5.30 16.98
CA LEU A 256 6.28 -4.23 17.90
C LEU A 256 6.13 -4.64 19.37
N ILE A 257 5.01 -5.25 19.74
CA ILE A 257 4.79 -5.81 21.08
C ILE A 257 5.86 -6.85 21.42
N LYS A 258 6.19 -7.74 20.47
CA LYS A 258 7.23 -8.75 20.66
C LYS A 258 8.61 -8.12 20.89
N THR A 259 8.98 -7.13 20.10
CA THR A 259 10.24 -6.39 20.24
C THR A 259 10.36 -5.75 21.62
N LEU A 260 9.36 -4.98 22.05
CA LEU A 260 9.40 -4.34 23.37
C LEU A 260 9.37 -5.35 24.51
N THR A 261 8.63 -6.45 24.38
CA THR A 261 8.62 -7.53 25.37
C THR A 261 10.02 -8.12 25.57
N GLN A 262 10.80 -8.25 24.50
CA GLN A 262 12.19 -8.71 24.61
C GLN A 262 13.07 -7.67 25.32
N LYS A 263 12.90 -6.37 25.02
CA LYS A 263 13.66 -5.29 25.69
C LYS A 263 13.32 -5.18 27.18
N ALA A 264 12.03 -5.25 27.53
CA ALA A 264 11.55 -5.14 28.90
C ALA A 264 12.02 -6.28 29.83
N HIS A 265 12.39 -7.44 29.26
CA HIS A 265 12.84 -8.62 30.02
C HIS A 265 14.36 -8.83 30.03
N ILE A 266 15.15 -7.80 29.69
CA ILE A 266 16.62 -7.87 29.79
C ILE A 266 17.00 -8.11 31.26
N LYS A 267 17.59 -9.28 31.56
CA LYS A 267 17.90 -9.73 32.92
C LYS A 267 19.20 -9.14 33.49
N SER A 268 20.10 -8.64 32.64
CA SER A 268 21.40 -8.10 33.02
C SER A 268 21.35 -6.61 33.36
N VAL A 269 20.32 -6.19 34.10
CA VAL A 269 20.05 -4.77 34.43
C VAL A 269 21.23 -4.11 35.16
N ASN A 270 21.99 -4.91 35.94
CA ASN A 270 23.12 -4.46 36.75
C ASN A 270 24.34 -3.94 35.96
N GLN A 271 24.36 -4.11 34.63
CA GLN A 271 25.42 -3.63 33.75
C GLN A 271 25.12 -2.25 33.15
N PHE A 272 23.92 -1.71 33.40
CA PHE A 272 23.42 -0.50 32.77
C PHE A 272 23.41 0.69 33.74
N GLY A 273 23.62 1.88 33.19
CA GLY A 273 23.38 3.14 33.91
C GLY A 273 21.88 3.36 34.16
N GLU A 274 21.56 4.18 35.16
CA GLU A 274 20.20 4.48 35.61
C GLU A 274 19.24 4.91 34.47
N SER A 275 19.72 5.72 33.53
CA SER A 275 18.96 6.14 32.34
C SER A 275 18.51 4.93 31.49
N ILE A 276 19.39 3.97 31.25
CA ILE A 276 19.07 2.78 30.44
C ILE A 276 18.12 1.84 31.19
N ILE A 277 18.21 1.76 32.52
CA ILE A 277 17.25 1.02 33.35
C ILE A 277 15.85 1.62 33.21
N LEU A 278 15.74 2.95 33.25
CA LEU A 278 14.47 3.64 33.00
C LEU A 278 13.96 3.44 31.57
N MET A 279 14.85 3.36 30.57
CA MET A 279 14.46 3.03 29.18
C MET A 279 13.90 1.61 29.05
N ILE A 280 14.50 0.63 29.75
CA ILE A 280 13.95 -0.73 29.83
C ILE A 280 12.56 -0.71 30.51
N GLY A 281 12.39 0.09 31.56
CA GLY A 281 11.10 0.33 32.20
C GLY A 281 10.07 0.99 31.27
N LEU A 282 10.50 1.99 30.50
CA LEU A 282 9.70 2.69 29.50
C LEU A 282 9.21 1.72 28.41
N ALA A 283 10.09 0.85 27.90
CA ALA A 283 9.73 -0.22 26.96
C ALA A 283 8.60 -1.09 27.51
N GLY A 284 8.67 -1.47 28.80
CA GLY A 284 7.62 -2.22 29.48
C GLY A 284 6.29 -1.46 29.57
N LYS A 285 6.32 -0.15 29.81
CA LYS A 285 5.14 0.71 29.95
C LYS A 285 4.46 1.08 28.62
N ILE A 286 5.18 1.02 27.50
CA ILE A 286 4.60 1.21 26.15
C ILE A 286 3.79 -0.02 25.69
N ILE A 287 4.13 -1.23 26.16
CA ILE A 287 3.43 -2.47 25.78
C ILE A 287 1.89 -2.38 26.00
N PRO A 288 1.39 -1.90 27.15
CA PRO A 288 -0.04 -1.63 27.34
C PRO A 288 -0.67 -0.75 26.25
N LEU A 289 -0.01 0.33 25.81
CA LEU A 289 -0.55 1.23 24.77
C LEU A 289 -0.75 0.48 23.44
N LEU A 290 0.26 -0.27 22.99
CA LEU A 290 0.17 -1.09 21.78
C LEU A 290 -0.93 -2.13 21.87
N LYS A 291 -1.06 -2.78 23.03
CA LYS A 291 -2.12 -3.77 23.27
C LYS A 291 -3.50 -3.13 23.22
N LEU A 292 -3.65 -1.92 23.75
CA LEU A 292 -4.90 -1.17 23.71
C LEU A 292 -5.26 -0.80 22.27
N ILE A 293 -4.34 -0.24 21.48
CA ILE A 293 -4.56 0.07 20.05
C ILE A 293 -4.95 -1.20 19.29
N ARG A 294 -4.21 -2.30 19.46
CA ARG A 294 -4.53 -3.59 18.85
C ARG A 294 -5.94 -4.06 19.23
N THR A 295 -6.31 -3.91 20.50
CA THR A 295 -7.63 -4.31 21.01
C THR A 295 -8.72 -3.43 20.42
N LEU A 296 -8.48 -2.12 20.30
CA LEU A 296 -9.38 -1.17 19.67
C LEU A 296 -9.66 -1.60 18.22
N MET A 297 -8.61 -1.67 17.40
CA MET A 297 -8.72 -2.02 15.98
C MET A 297 -9.37 -3.40 15.77
N THR A 298 -9.01 -4.38 16.62
CA THR A 298 -9.62 -5.72 16.54
C THR A 298 -11.11 -5.69 16.85
N LYS A 299 -11.54 -4.88 17.82
CA LYS A 299 -12.93 -4.81 18.25
C LYS A 299 -13.81 -4.05 17.26
N ILE A 300 -13.34 -2.91 16.76
CA ILE A 300 -14.10 -2.08 15.83
C ILE A 300 -14.18 -2.70 14.42
N SER A 301 -13.26 -3.62 14.09
CA SER A 301 -13.27 -4.34 12.80
C SER A 301 -13.85 -5.75 12.86
N ASN A 302 -14.38 -6.20 14.00
CA ASN A 302 -14.89 -7.57 14.12
C ASN A 302 -16.33 -7.66 13.54
N PRO A 303 -16.57 -8.48 12.50
CA PRO A 303 -17.90 -8.63 11.90
C PRO A 303 -18.98 -9.14 12.88
N TYR A 304 -18.58 -10.00 13.83
CA TYR A 304 -19.49 -10.49 14.87
C TYR A 304 -19.92 -9.36 15.80
N ASP A 305 -18.98 -8.50 16.19
CA ASP A 305 -19.26 -7.34 17.04
C ASP A 305 -20.11 -6.31 16.26
N LYS A 306 -19.89 -6.09 14.96
CA LYS A 306 -20.75 -5.26 14.08
C LYS A 306 -22.23 -5.70 14.15
N SER A 307 -22.49 -6.99 13.97
CA SER A 307 -23.85 -7.55 14.04
C SER A 307 -24.47 -7.48 15.44
N ARG A 308 -23.63 -7.63 16.48
CA ARG A 308 -24.06 -7.63 17.88
C ARG A 308 -24.39 -6.22 18.38
N PHE A 309 -23.60 -5.23 17.97
CA PHE A 309 -23.82 -3.84 18.34
C PHE A 309 -24.84 -3.16 17.43
N GLY A 310 -25.17 -3.77 16.29
CA GLY A 310 -26.01 -3.16 15.27
C GLY A 310 -25.44 -1.80 14.90
N LEU A 311 -24.17 -1.73 14.51
CA LEU A 311 -23.52 -0.46 14.17
C LEU A 311 -23.22 -0.40 12.68
N SER A 312 -23.67 0.69 12.07
CA SER A 312 -23.30 1.09 10.71
C SER A 312 -22.70 2.48 10.77
N LEU A 313 -21.86 2.80 9.78
CA LEU A 313 -21.58 4.21 9.51
C LEU A 313 -22.81 4.85 8.87
N SER A 314 -22.93 6.16 9.06
CA SER A 314 -23.88 6.95 8.29
C SER A 314 -23.74 6.64 6.80
N PRO A 315 -24.84 6.38 6.07
CA PRO A 315 -24.77 6.18 4.61
C PRO A 315 -24.33 7.47 3.89
N VAL A 316 -24.31 8.61 4.59
CA VAL A 316 -24.00 9.95 4.07
C VAL A 316 -22.59 10.40 4.50
N LEU A 317 -21.62 9.49 4.55
CA LEU A 317 -20.23 9.90 4.75
C LEU A 317 -19.61 10.37 3.43
N SER A 318 -19.00 11.55 3.48
CA SER A 318 -18.14 12.07 2.44
C SER A 318 -16.76 11.42 2.49
N SER A 319 -16.05 11.44 1.37
CA SER A 319 -14.67 10.92 1.28
C SER A 319 -13.74 11.60 2.26
N TYR A 320 -13.91 12.89 2.52
CA TYR A 320 -13.16 13.61 3.55
C TYR A 320 -13.28 12.94 4.94
N THR A 321 -14.50 12.55 5.32
CA THR A 321 -14.72 11.92 6.63
C THR A 321 -14.17 10.50 6.67
N LEU A 322 -14.30 9.77 5.56
CA LEU A 322 -13.77 8.41 5.42
C LEU A 322 -12.24 8.39 5.48
N GLN A 323 -11.55 9.31 4.80
CA GLN A 323 -10.10 9.45 4.86
C GLN A 323 -9.60 9.74 6.28
N ARG A 324 -10.28 10.63 7.02
CA ARG A 324 -9.94 10.87 8.44
C ARG A 324 -10.18 9.66 9.36
N LEU A 325 -10.97 8.69 8.94
CA LEU A 325 -11.13 7.41 9.64
C LEU A 325 -10.10 6.37 9.18
N GLU A 326 -9.51 6.52 8.01
CA GLU A 326 -8.49 5.64 7.45
C GLU A 326 -7.07 6.02 7.90
N GLU A 327 -6.68 7.28 7.67
CA GLU A 327 -5.32 7.82 7.84
C GLU A 327 -4.71 7.56 9.22
N PRO A 328 -5.43 7.75 10.35
CA PRO A 328 -4.83 7.60 11.68
C PRO A 328 -4.24 6.22 11.90
N VAL A 329 -4.78 5.16 11.29
CA VAL A 329 -4.28 3.80 11.54
C VAL A 329 -2.89 3.60 10.93
N GLY A 330 -2.63 4.16 9.74
CA GLY A 330 -1.32 4.17 9.11
C GLY A 330 -0.33 5.09 9.83
N SER A 331 -0.77 6.31 10.16
CA SER A 331 0.05 7.30 10.87
C SER A 331 0.50 6.78 12.24
N ILE A 332 -0.45 6.34 13.06
CA ILE A 332 -0.17 5.81 14.40
C ILE A 332 0.78 4.62 14.32
N SER A 333 0.65 3.74 13.30
CA SER A 333 1.55 2.60 13.16
C SER A 333 2.98 3.04 12.88
N SER A 334 3.18 4.01 11.98
CA SER A 334 4.50 4.58 11.67
C SER A 334 5.11 5.28 12.90
N ASP A 335 4.31 6.06 13.61
CA ASP A 335 4.73 6.77 14.82
C ASP A 335 5.13 5.79 15.95
N LEU A 336 4.44 4.66 16.07
CA LEU A 336 4.79 3.60 17.01
C LEU A 336 6.08 2.88 16.62
N GLU A 337 6.35 2.69 15.33
CA GLU A 337 7.64 2.14 14.87
C GLU A 337 8.79 3.07 15.24
N LEU A 338 8.65 4.37 14.96
CA LEU A 338 9.63 5.40 15.35
C LEU A 338 9.83 5.46 16.86
N LEU A 339 8.74 5.41 17.64
CA LEU A 339 8.81 5.40 19.11
C LEU A 339 9.63 4.21 19.61
N ILE A 340 9.39 3.02 19.04
CA ILE A 340 10.10 1.81 19.43
C ILE A 340 11.56 1.86 19.02
N GLU A 341 11.89 2.47 17.88
CA GLU A 341 13.27 2.72 17.49
C GLU A 341 13.98 3.64 18.49
N PHE A 342 13.36 4.76 18.86
CA PHE A 342 13.90 5.68 19.87
C PHE A 342 14.09 5.03 21.25
N VAL A 343 13.25 4.07 21.60
CA VAL A 343 13.39 3.33 22.87
C VAL A 343 14.39 2.19 22.78
N SER A 344 14.44 1.47 21.66
CA SER A 344 15.26 0.28 21.50
C SER A 344 16.72 0.60 21.22
N HIS A 345 17.00 1.65 20.44
CA HIS A 345 18.36 2.00 20.04
C HIS A 345 19.28 2.31 21.23
N PRO A 346 18.87 3.13 22.22
CA PRO A 346 19.63 3.35 23.46
C PRO A 346 19.93 2.07 24.22
N ILE A 347 18.93 1.19 24.35
CA ILE A 347 19.05 -0.08 25.07
C ILE A 347 20.06 -1.00 24.37
N ASP A 348 20.01 -1.09 23.05
CA ASP A 348 20.88 -1.98 22.25
C ASP A 348 22.32 -1.50 22.17
N ARG A 349 22.53 -0.19 22.10
CA ARG A 349 23.86 0.41 21.98
C ARG A 349 24.47 0.76 23.33
N ASN A 350 23.71 0.68 24.41
CA ASN A 350 24.08 1.18 25.73
C ASN A 350 24.51 2.67 25.65
N VAL A 351 23.69 3.48 24.98
CA VAL A 351 23.92 4.91 24.75
C VAL A 351 22.82 5.71 25.42
N GLU A 352 23.18 6.76 26.14
CA GLU A 352 22.22 7.63 26.82
C GLU A 352 21.54 8.57 25.85
N LEU A 353 20.28 8.90 26.13
CA LEU A 353 19.52 9.87 25.35
C LEU A 353 19.88 11.30 25.75
N THR A 354 19.90 12.19 24.76
CA THR A 354 19.94 13.63 24.98
C THR A 354 18.56 14.16 25.41
N ASN A 355 18.53 15.32 26.07
CA ASN A 355 17.28 16.01 26.38
C ASN A 355 16.42 16.29 25.14
N HIS A 356 17.04 16.52 23.98
CA HIS A 356 16.34 16.66 22.72
C HIS A 356 15.54 15.40 22.37
N GLN A 357 16.20 14.24 22.38
CA GLN A 357 15.56 12.95 22.07
C GLN A 357 14.46 12.57 23.07
N ILE A 358 14.65 12.90 24.35
CA ILE A 358 13.60 12.68 25.37
C ILE A 358 12.37 13.55 25.08
N ASN A 359 12.58 14.80 24.66
CA ASN A 359 11.48 15.69 24.24
C ASN A 359 10.83 15.21 22.93
N GLU A 360 11.58 14.64 21.99
CA GLU A 360 11.03 14.02 20.78
C GLU A 360 10.13 12.84 21.13
N ILE A 361 10.56 11.94 22.03
CA ILE A 361 9.73 10.84 22.54
C ILE A 361 8.44 11.38 23.15
N ARG A 362 8.53 12.41 24.01
CA ARG A 362 7.36 13.03 24.64
C ARG A 362 6.40 13.61 23.58
N SER A 363 6.93 14.35 22.61
CA SER A 363 6.15 14.97 21.54
C SER A 363 5.44 13.93 20.67
N LEU A 364 6.15 12.88 20.28
CA LEU A 364 5.63 11.76 19.50
C LEU A 364 4.45 11.07 20.22
N ILE A 365 4.56 10.84 21.52
CA ILE A 365 3.50 10.20 22.30
C ILE A 365 2.25 11.10 22.43
N ILE A 366 2.44 12.38 22.76
CA ILE A 366 1.33 13.30 23.06
C ILE A 366 0.69 13.82 21.76
N ASN A 367 1.50 14.45 20.91
CA ASN A 367 1.04 15.27 19.80
C ASN A 367 0.80 14.45 18.52
N GLN A 368 1.39 13.27 18.40
CA GLN A 368 1.21 12.42 17.21
C GLN A 368 0.30 11.24 17.56
N ILE A 369 0.73 10.34 18.45
CA ILE A 369 -0.03 9.12 18.72
C ILE A 369 -1.33 9.40 19.47
N SER A 370 -1.29 10.12 20.59
CA SER A 370 -2.48 10.30 21.43
C SER A 370 -3.49 11.28 20.83
N GLU A 371 -3.03 12.34 20.17
CA GLU A 371 -3.91 13.31 19.52
C GLU A 371 -4.66 12.70 18.33
N GLU A 372 -3.94 12.01 17.43
CA GLU A 372 -4.55 11.31 16.28
C GLU A 372 -5.57 10.27 16.72
N LEU A 373 -5.25 9.49 17.76
CA LEU A 373 -6.18 8.51 18.32
C LEU A 373 -7.44 9.16 18.90
N ASN A 374 -7.31 10.28 19.60
CA ASN A 374 -8.47 11.02 20.12
C ASN A 374 -9.34 11.55 18.99
N ASN A 375 -8.72 12.14 17.96
CA ASN A 375 -9.42 12.63 16.78
C ASN A 375 -10.17 11.48 16.07
N PHE A 376 -9.50 10.35 15.88
CA PHE A 376 -10.11 9.14 15.32
C PHE A 376 -11.34 8.69 16.13
N LEU A 377 -11.23 8.59 17.46
CA LEU A 377 -12.34 8.17 18.31
C LEU A 377 -13.52 9.13 18.28
N ILE A 378 -13.27 10.44 18.22
CA ILE A 378 -14.31 11.46 18.12
C ILE A 378 -15.06 11.32 16.80
N ILE A 379 -14.33 11.25 15.68
CA ILE A 379 -14.94 11.11 14.35
C ILE A 379 -15.73 9.80 14.27
N LEU A 380 -15.17 8.71 14.79
CA LEU A 380 -15.85 7.43 14.82
C LEU A 380 -17.16 7.53 15.62
N ALA A 381 -17.11 8.07 16.84
CA ALA A 381 -18.29 8.20 17.70
C ALA A 381 -19.40 9.06 17.09
N LEU A 382 -19.04 10.14 16.37
CA LEU A 382 -20.01 11.04 15.72
C LEU A 382 -20.72 10.42 14.52
N ASN A 383 -20.10 9.42 13.88
CA ASN A 383 -20.55 8.86 12.60
C ASN A 383 -21.13 7.45 12.71
N LEU A 384 -21.14 6.86 13.91
CA LEU A 384 -21.76 5.58 14.19
C LEU A 384 -23.27 5.73 14.42
N ILE A 385 -24.06 4.97 13.65
CA ILE A 385 -25.52 4.96 13.72
C ILE A 385 -26.00 3.53 14.05
N PRO A 386 -27.08 3.38 14.84
CA PRO A 386 -27.75 2.10 15.01
C PRO A 386 -28.20 1.54 13.64
N SER A 387 -27.86 0.29 13.35
CA SER A 387 -28.29 -0.46 12.17
C SER A 387 -29.69 -1.01 12.40
N ASP A 388 -30.49 -1.06 11.34
CA ASP A 388 -31.86 -1.61 11.34
C ASP A 388 -31.94 -3.14 11.58
N CYS A 389 -30.84 -3.80 11.98
CA CYS A 389 -30.86 -5.21 12.34
C CYS A 389 -31.73 -5.39 13.59
N GLN A 390 -32.75 -6.24 13.48
CA GLN A 390 -33.56 -6.65 14.63
C GLN A 390 -32.62 -7.07 15.76
N PRO A 391 -32.75 -6.49 16.97
CA PRO A 391 -31.88 -6.83 18.08
C PRO A 391 -32.05 -8.31 18.36
N VAL A 392 -31.03 -9.11 18.04
CA VAL A 392 -30.94 -10.48 18.52
C VAL A 392 -30.97 -10.35 20.04
N HIS A 393 -32.05 -10.83 20.63
CA HIS A 393 -32.29 -10.74 22.05
C HIS A 393 -31.03 -11.12 22.85
N HIS A 394 -30.80 -10.38 23.94
CA HIS A 394 -29.83 -10.62 25.03
C HIS A 394 -28.46 -9.92 24.92
N SER A 395 -28.37 -8.67 25.39
CA SER A 395 -28.00 -8.32 26.77
C SER A 395 -27.68 -6.82 26.83
N LEU A 396 -28.30 -6.12 27.76
CA LEU A 396 -28.03 -4.71 28.13
C LEU A 396 -26.59 -4.49 28.67
N GLN A 397 -25.67 -5.44 28.47
CA GLN A 397 -24.41 -5.54 29.21
C GLN A 397 -23.18 -5.15 28.39
N LEU A 398 -23.33 -4.77 27.12
CA LEU A 398 -22.24 -4.28 26.28
C LEU A 398 -22.75 -3.15 25.38
N ASN A 399 -22.93 -1.97 25.96
CA ASN A 399 -23.04 -0.74 25.16
C ASN A 399 -21.66 -0.46 24.55
N TYR A 400 -21.59 -0.30 23.24
CA TYR A 400 -20.35 0.05 22.54
C TYR A 400 -19.72 1.34 23.11
N GLN A 401 -20.53 2.29 23.56
CA GLN A 401 -20.08 3.51 24.23
C GLN A 401 -19.41 3.21 25.57
N ASP A 402 -20.00 2.36 26.41
CA ASP A 402 -19.42 1.99 27.71
C ASP A 402 -18.07 1.28 27.53
N TRP A 403 -17.95 0.46 26.48
CA TRP A 403 -16.69 -0.19 26.14
C TRP A 403 -15.63 0.82 25.68
N ILE A 404 -15.97 1.79 24.81
CA ILE A 404 -15.04 2.85 24.40
C ILE A 404 -14.58 3.67 25.60
N LEU A 405 -15.51 4.05 26.50
CA LEU A 405 -15.18 4.82 27.70
C LEU A 405 -14.23 4.05 28.63
N THR A 406 -14.50 2.75 28.83
CA THR A 406 -13.62 1.86 29.61
C THR A 406 -12.24 1.73 28.96
N TRP A 407 -12.20 1.56 27.64
CA TRP A 407 -10.95 1.49 26.87
C TRP A 407 -10.16 2.79 26.98
N LYS A 408 -10.84 3.95 26.88
CA LYS A 408 -10.21 5.28 26.97
C LYS A 408 -9.64 5.54 28.35
N SER A 409 -10.35 5.16 29.41
CA SER A 409 -9.82 5.24 30.78
C SER A 409 -8.53 4.39 30.95
N ALA A 410 -8.51 3.18 30.38
CA ALA A 410 -7.32 2.35 30.39
C ALA A 410 -6.16 2.96 29.56
N TRP A 411 -6.48 3.61 28.43
CA TRP A 411 -5.51 4.35 27.62
C TRP A 411 -4.88 5.50 28.41
N ASP A 412 -5.69 6.35 29.03
CA ASP A 412 -5.21 7.52 29.77
C ASP A 412 -4.32 7.13 30.95
N LEU A 413 -4.67 6.05 31.65
CA LEU A 413 -3.85 5.50 32.71
C LEU A 413 -2.50 4.98 32.18
N ALA A 414 -2.51 4.23 31.08
CA ALA A 414 -1.28 3.73 30.47
C ALA A 414 -0.40 4.88 29.95
N LEU A 415 -1.01 5.91 29.37
CA LEU A 415 -0.34 7.11 28.87
C LEU A 415 0.34 7.88 30.00
N SER A 416 -0.37 8.14 31.10
CA SER A 416 0.20 8.79 32.29
C SER A 416 1.44 8.03 32.79
N ASN A 417 1.34 6.70 32.92
CA ASN A 417 2.45 5.87 33.38
C ASN A 417 3.71 5.96 32.50
N VAL A 418 3.53 6.10 31.19
CA VAL A 418 4.60 6.29 30.21
C VAL A 418 5.20 7.69 30.37
N LEU A 419 4.36 8.73 30.41
CA LEU A 419 4.80 10.12 30.53
C LEU A 419 5.54 10.41 31.86
N ASP A 420 5.14 9.77 32.95
CA ASP A 420 5.85 9.86 34.24
C ASP A 420 7.28 9.34 34.12
N THR A 421 7.48 8.27 33.34
CA THR A 421 8.81 7.66 33.12
C THR A 421 9.67 8.53 32.20
N VAL A 422 9.06 9.12 31.16
CA VAL A 422 9.73 10.08 30.28
C VAL A 422 10.16 11.34 31.05
N SER A 423 9.36 11.78 32.03
CA SER A 423 9.73 12.90 32.90
C SER A 423 10.88 12.57 33.84
N GLN A 424 10.90 11.38 34.43
CA GLN A 424 12.06 10.91 35.23
C GLN A 424 13.35 10.83 34.39
N LEU A 425 13.25 10.39 33.13
CA LEU A 425 14.39 10.40 32.21
C LEU A 425 14.93 11.82 31.96
N ALA A 426 14.03 12.80 31.78
CA ALA A 426 14.41 14.20 31.58
C ALA A 426 15.11 14.80 32.82
N GLU A 427 14.64 14.47 34.02
CA GLU A 427 15.26 14.93 35.28
C GLU A 427 16.71 14.43 35.41
N ILE A 428 16.97 13.15 35.11
CA ILE A 428 18.32 12.58 35.16
C ILE A 428 19.23 13.20 34.10
N ALA A 429 18.71 13.47 32.91
CA ALA A 429 19.48 14.09 31.83
C ALA A 429 19.83 15.58 32.12
N GLN A 430 19.05 16.28 32.95
CA GLN A 430 19.36 17.64 33.39
C GLN A 430 20.45 17.70 34.47
N ILE A 431 20.54 16.68 35.34
CA ILE A 431 21.53 16.63 36.44
C ILE A 431 22.96 16.39 35.93
N ARG A 432 23.12 15.92 34.68
CA ARG A 432 24.41 15.54 34.08
C ARG A 432 25.06 16.60 33.18
N ILE A 433 24.43 17.78 33.04
CA ILE A 433 25.00 18.99 32.42
C ILE A 433 25.65 19.82 33.52
#